data_AF-A0AAE3VA97-F1
#
_entry.id   AF-A0AAE3VA97-F1
#
_cell.length_a   1.000
_cell.length_b   1.000
_cell.length_c   1.000
_cell.angle_alpha   90.00
_cell.angle_beta   90.00
_cell.angle_gamma   90.00
#
_symmetry.space_group_name_H-M   'P 1'
#
loop_
_entity.id
_entity.type
_entity.pdbx_description
1 polymer ?
#
loop_
_entity_poly.entity_id
_entity_poly.type
_entity_poly.pdbx_seq_one_letter_code
_entity_poly.pdbx_strand_id
1 'polypeptide(L)'
;MLKAYSKQWLSREAEGDYKRSQRIESYRIGEQFLFLPVGISWKYIPLKEIQRTEPGQWQYSGKGCCVRVSMELPSLEVFCGELQISLRFNVESSVKQMRKAIEKT
;
A
#
# COMPACT_ATOMS: atom_id res chain seq x y z
N MET A 1 -13.19 5.55 -11.27
CA MET A 1 -14.32 4.74 -10.79
C MET A 1 -13.76 3.57 -9.98
N LEU A 2 -13.77 3.66 -8.64
CA LEU A 2 -13.21 2.67 -7.69
C LEU A 2 -14.10 1.40 -7.58
N LYS A 3 -14.49 0.80 -8.70
CA LYS A 3 -15.41 -0.36 -8.73
C LYS A 3 -14.73 -1.74 -8.67
N ALA A 4 -13.40 -1.83 -8.62
CA ALA A 4 -12.71 -3.11 -8.81
C ALA A 4 -12.35 -3.90 -7.54
N TYR A 5 -12.28 -3.30 -6.34
CA TYR A 5 -11.82 -4.02 -5.13
C TYR A 5 -12.74 -3.86 -3.91
N SER A 6 -14.03 -3.58 -4.14
CA SER A 6 -15.06 -3.65 -3.10
C SER A 6 -15.86 -4.94 -3.24
N LYS A 7 -15.23 -6.10 -3.08
CA LYS A 7 -15.96 -7.29 -2.69
C LYS A 7 -15.66 -7.55 -1.22
N GLN A 8 -16.70 -7.23 -0.45
CA GLN A 8 -17.02 -7.74 0.88
C GLN A 8 -16.23 -9.00 1.26
N TRP A 9 -15.55 -8.89 2.40
CA TRP A 9 -14.82 -9.91 3.13
C TRP A 9 -13.57 -10.45 2.41
N LEU A 10 -12.49 -10.53 3.18
CA LEU A 10 -11.32 -11.32 2.81
C LEU A 10 -11.84 -12.70 2.38
N SER A 11 -11.53 -13.14 1.16
CA SER A 11 -11.69 -14.57 0.85
C SER A 11 -11.01 -15.37 1.96
N ARG A 12 -11.41 -16.62 2.24
CA ARG A 12 -10.76 -17.42 3.29
C ARG A 12 -9.22 -17.45 3.12
N GLU A 13 -8.76 -17.42 1.88
CA GLU A 13 -7.36 -17.29 1.50
C GLU A 13 -6.77 -15.94 1.95
N ALA A 14 -7.40 -14.83 1.59
CA ALA A 14 -6.96 -13.49 2.00
C ALA A 14 -7.03 -13.31 3.52
N GLU A 15 -7.97 -13.95 4.23
CA GLU A 15 -8.06 -13.88 5.69
C GLU A 15 -6.92 -14.65 6.35
N GLY A 16 -6.62 -15.85 5.83
CA GLY A 16 -5.47 -16.63 6.26
C GLY A 16 -4.17 -15.89 6.02
N ASP A 17 -4.01 -15.30 4.84
CA ASP A 17 -2.82 -14.52 4.47
C ASP A 17 -2.70 -13.24 5.32
N TYR A 18 -3.81 -12.55 5.58
CA TYR A 18 -3.84 -11.37 6.45
C TYR A 18 -3.36 -11.71 7.88
N LYS A 19 -3.79 -12.84 8.44
CA LYS A 19 -3.35 -13.27 9.78
C LYS A 19 -1.84 -13.55 9.86
N ARG A 20 -1.25 -14.03 8.77
CA ARG A 20 0.20 -14.29 8.67
C ARG A 20 1.01 -13.11 8.12
N SER A 21 0.33 -12.07 7.64
CA SER A 21 0.96 -10.92 7.00
C SER A 21 1.89 -10.15 7.94
N GLN A 22 2.98 -9.64 7.37
CA GLN A 22 3.85 -8.68 8.04
C GLN A 22 3.26 -7.28 7.92
N ARG A 23 3.25 -6.54 9.04
CA ARG A 23 2.91 -5.11 9.03
C ARG A 23 4.13 -4.28 8.65
N ILE A 24 3.97 -3.38 7.68
CA ILE A 24 4.95 -2.36 7.30
C ILE A 24 4.23 -1.01 7.39
N GLU A 25 4.48 -0.28 8.46
CA GLU A 25 3.79 0.97 8.81
C GLU A 25 2.25 0.84 8.77
N SER A 26 1.60 1.53 7.84
CA SER A 26 0.15 1.55 7.66
C SER A 26 -0.36 0.38 6.82
N TYR A 27 0.52 -0.37 6.16
CA TYR A 27 0.17 -1.45 5.26
C TYR A 27 0.49 -2.81 5.88
N ARG A 28 -0.08 -3.86 5.29
CA ARG A 28 0.30 -5.24 5.59
C ARG A 28 0.59 -5.98 4.29
N ILE A 29 1.57 -6.86 4.30
CA ILE A 29 1.98 -7.66 3.15
C ILE A 29 2.04 -9.13 3.58
N GLY A 30 1.21 -9.95 2.95
CA GLY A 30 1.24 -11.41 3.10
C GLY A 30 2.02 -12.06 1.97
N GLU A 31 1.89 -13.37 1.85
CA GLU A 31 2.53 -14.16 0.79
C GLU A 31 1.79 -14.02 -0.55
N GLN A 32 0.50 -13.67 -0.51
CA GLN A 32 -0.34 -13.63 -1.72
C GLN A 32 -1.00 -12.27 -1.95
N PHE A 33 -1.15 -11.47 -0.89
CA PHE A 33 -1.89 -10.21 -0.95
C PHE A 33 -1.16 -9.06 -0.26
N LEU A 34 -1.23 -7.87 -0.87
CA LEU A 34 -0.95 -6.58 -0.24
C LEU A 34 -2.25 -6.02 0.34
N PHE A 35 -2.25 -5.65 1.61
CA PHE A 35 -3.42 -5.12 2.31
C PHE A 35 -3.29 -3.61 2.56
N LEU A 36 -4.34 -2.88 2.15
CA LEU A 36 -4.45 -1.44 2.23
C LEU A 36 -5.49 -1.03 3.28
N PRO A 37 -5.16 -0.12 4.21
CA PRO A 37 -6.14 0.42 5.14
C PRO A 37 -7.13 1.34 4.40
N VAL A 38 -8.43 1.12 4.59
CA VAL A 38 -9.51 1.97 4.04
C VAL A 38 -10.52 2.25 5.16
N GLY A 39 -10.35 3.38 5.85
CA GLY A 39 -11.12 3.70 7.04
C GLY A 39 -10.86 2.69 8.15
N ILE A 40 -11.92 2.08 8.69
CA ILE A 40 -11.84 1.00 9.70
C ILE A 40 -11.67 -0.40 9.08
N SER A 41 -11.64 -0.50 7.76
CA SER A 41 -11.58 -1.77 7.01
C SER A 41 -10.25 -1.94 6.29
N TRP A 42 -9.99 -3.16 5.82
CA TRP A 42 -8.85 -3.47 4.96
C TRP A 42 -9.36 -3.89 3.58
N LYS A 43 -8.72 -3.36 2.53
CA LYS A 43 -8.80 -3.89 1.17
C LYS A 43 -7.52 -4.65 0.86
N TYR A 44 -7.55 -5.44 -0.19
CA TYR A 44 -6.39 -6.20 -0.61
C TYR A 44 -6.20 -6.17 -2.13
N ILE A 45 -4.95 -6.37 -2.53
CA ILE A 45 -4.50 -6.49 -3.92
C ILE A 45 -3.72 -7.80 -4.01
N PRO A 46 -4.12 -8.74 -4.89
CA PRO A 46 -3.31 -9.93 -5.16
C PRO A 46 -1.94 -9.54 -5.71
N LEU A 47 -0.86 -10.07 -5.15
CA LEU A 47 0.50 -9.69 -5.56
C LEU A 47 0.78 -10.04 -7.03
N LYS A 48 0.19 -11.12 -7.53
CA LYS A 48 0.22 -11.49 -8.95
C LYS A 48 -0.37 -10.44 -9.92
N GLU A 49 -1.18 -9.52 -9.42
CA GLU A 49 -1.75 -8.42 -10.23
C GLU A 49 -0.82 -7.20 -10.26
N ILE A 50 0.19 -7.14 -9.39
CA ILE A 50 1.19 -6.08 -9.38
C ILE A 50 2.22 -6.39 -10.47
N GLN A 51 2.22 -5.57 -11.52
CA GLN A 51 3.10 -5.75 -12.68
C GLN A 51 4.48 -5.13 -12.46
N ARG A 52 4.53 -3.99 -11.77
CA ARG A 52 5.78 -3.32 -11.42
C ARG A 52 5.60 -2.42 -10.21
N THR A 53 6.73 -2.08 -9.59
CA THR A 53 6.78 -1.08 -8.52
C THR A 53 7.89 -0.06 -8.81
N GLU A 54 7.65 1.20 -8.48
CA GLU A 54 8.60 2.29 -8.68
C GLU A 54 8.69 3.14 -7.42
N PRO A 55 9.90 3.58 -7.00
CA PRO A 55 10.00 4.54 -5.91
C PRO A 55 9.38 5.88 -6.35
N GLY A 56 8.66 6.52 -5.44
CA GLY A 56 8.06 7.83 -5.66
C GLY A 56 8.28 8.77 -4.47
N GLN A 57 7.83 10.01 -4.63
CA GLN A 57 7.81 11.02 -3.58
C GLN A 57 6.40 11.59 -3.51
N TRP A 58 5.87 11.74 -2.31
CA TRP A 58 4.56 12.34 -2.07
C TRP A 58 4.70 13.64 -1.31
N GLN A 59 4.16 14.72 -1.86
CA GLN A 59 4.14 16.02 -1.20
C GLN A 59 2.90 16.15 -0.32
N TYR A 60 3.12 16.15 1.00
CA TYR A 60 2.11 16.52 1.97
C TYR A 60 2.05 18.03 2.11
N SER A 61 0.90 18.63 1.79
CA SER A 61 0.61 20.03 2.13
C SER A 61 -0.47 20.09 3.20
N GLY A 62 -0.08 20.47 4.42
CA GLY A 62 -0.99 20.64 5.54
C GLY A 62 -1.18 22.11 5.92
N LYS A 63 -2.39 22.46 6.40
CA LYS A 63 -2.60 23.72 7.12
C LYS A 63 -2.17 23.52 8.57
N GLY A 64 -0.98 24.02 8.93
CA GLY A 64 -0.63 24.22 10.34
C GLY A 64 -1.37 25.44 10.90
N CYS A 65 -1.44 25.53 12.24
CA CYS A 65 -2.16 26.59 12.95
C CYS A 65 -1.70 28.01 12.53
N CYS A 66 -0.44 28.18 12.07
CA CYS A 66 0.09 29.46 11.58
C CYS A 66 1.03 29.35 10.35
N VAL A 67 1.26 28.16 9.78
CA VAL A 67 2.23 27.97 8.68
C VAL A 67 1.79 26.82 7.76
N ARG A 68 2.07 26.96 6.45
CA ARG A 68 1.97 25.83 5.51
C ARG A 68 3.18 24.93 5.73
N VAL A 69 2.94 23.67 6.07
CA VAL A 69 3.99 22.65 6.11
C VAL A 69 3.94 21.90 4.79
N SER A 70 5.05 21.93 4.06
CA SER A 70 5.29 21.06 2.90
C SER A 70 6.37 20.07 3.28
N MET A 71 6.06 18.78 3.20
CA MET A 71 7.00 17.71 3.49
C MET A 71 6.97 16.69 2.36
N GLU A 72 8.15 16.29 1.89
CA GLU A 72 8.30 15.18 0.96
C GLU A 72 8.36 13.89 1.77
N LEU A 73 7.43 12.98 1.49
CA LEU A 73 7.37 11.66 2.10
C LEU A 73 7.70 10.61 1.04
N PRO A 74 8.50 9.60 1.39
CA PRO A 74 8.83 8.53 0.46
C PRO A 74 7.57 7.72 0.11
N SER A 75 7.43 7.34 -1.16
CA SER A 75 6.33 6.51 -1.64
C SER A 75 6.81 5.31 -2.47
N LEU A 76 5.95 4.31 -2.60
CA LEU A 76 6.08 3.23 -3.56
C LEU A 76 4.86 3.26 -4.47
N GLU A 77 5.09 3.49 -5.76
CA GLU A 77 4.06 3.42 -6.79
C GLU A 77 3.90 1.96 -7.22
N VAL A 78 2.68 1.44 -7.11
CA VAL A 78 2.31 0.07 -7.44
C VAL A 78 1.38 0.10 -8.65
N PHE A 79 1.77 -0.62 -9.71
CA PHE A 79 1.04 -0.64 -10.97
C PHE A 79 0.33 -1.98 -11.17
N CYS A 80 -1.00 -1.93 -11.28
CA CYS A 80 -1.89 -3.07 -11.52
C CYS A 80 -2.65 -2.85 -12.84
N GLY A 81 -2.04 -3.19 -13.97
CA GLY A 81 -2.58 -2.83 -15.29
C GLY A 81 -2.57 -1.30 -15.48
N GLU A 82 -3.73 -0.71 -15.78
CA GLU A 82 -3.89 0.74 -15.90
C GLU A 82 -4.01 1.47 -14.55
N LEU A 83 -4.14 0.73 -13.44
CA LEU A 83 -4.29 1.31 -12.12
C LEU A 83 -2.93 1.58 -11.47
N GLN A 84 -2.70 2.83 -11.10
CA GLN A 84 -1.56 3.24 -10.27
C GLN A 84 -2.03 3.51 -8.83
N ILE A 85 -1.32 2.93 -7.86
CA ILE A 85 -1.60 3.10 -6.43
C ILE A 85 -0.32 3.57 -5.73
N SER A 86 -0.39 4.74 -5.10
CA SER A 86 0.71 5.31 -4.32
C SER A 86 0.62 4.85 -2.86
N LEU A 87 1.59 4.05 -2.42
CA LEU A 87 1.78 3.66 -1.02
C LEU A 87 2.72 4.67 -0.36
N ARG A 88 2.31 5.26 0.77
CA ARG A 88 3.03 6.35 1.43
C ARG A 88 3.66 5.87 2.72
N PHE A 89 4.92 6.21 2.92
CA PHE A 89 5.71 5.78 4.07
C PHE A 89 6.28 6.99 4.79
N ASN A 90 6.61 6.80 6.05
CA ASN A 90 7.31 7.81 6.84
C ASN A 90 8.83 7.73 6.62
N VAL A 91 9.36 6.56 6.23
CA VAL A 91 10.80 6.33 6.05
C VAL A 91 11.14 5.49 4.81
N GLU A 92 12.27 5.80 4.18
CA GLU A 92 12.80 5.10 2.98
C GLU A 92 13.07 3.61 3.20
N SER A 93 13.44 3.20 4.42
CA SER A 93 13.66 1.79 4.75
C SER A 93 12.37 0.97 4.60
N SER A 94 11.22 1.55 4.89
CA SER A 94 9.91 0.90 4.72
C SER A 94 9.51 0.76 3.26
N VAL A 95 9.87 1.72 2.39
CA VAL A 95 9.73 1.57 0.93
C VAL A 95 10.54 0.38 0.44
N LYS A 96 11.82 0.30 0.81
CA LYS A 96 12.71 -0.80 0.42
C LYS A 96 12.19 -2.16 0.91
N GLN A 97 11.69 -2.20 2.14
CA GLN A 97 11.12 -3.42 2.72
C GLN A 97 9.86 -3.87 1.98
N MET A 98 8.93 -2.95 1.71
CA MET A 98 7.70 -3.25 0.98
C MET A 98 7.98 -3.72 -0.44
N ARG A 99 8.84 -2.99 -1.16
CA ARG A 99 9.24 -3.34 -2.53
C ARG A 99 9.84 -4.75 -2.59
N LYS A 100 10.78 -5.06 -1.70
CA LYS A 100 11.38 -6.39 -1.60
C LYS A 100 10.37 -7.48 -1.26
N ALA A 101 9.34 -7.17 -0.47
CA ALA A 101 8.29 -8.13 -0.14
C ALA A 101 7.41 -8.43 -1.35
N ILE A 102 7.06 -7.41 -2.14
CA ILE A 102 6.30 -7.57 -3.39
C ILE A 102 7.10 -8.36 -4.44
N GLU A 103 8.36 -7.99 -4.68
CA GLU A 103 9.22 -8.60 -5.73
C GLU A 103 9.66 -10.04 -5.44
N LYS A 104 9.44 -10.55 -4.22
CA LYS A 104 9.79 -11.94 -3.84
C LYS A 104 8.75 -12.98 -4.25
N THR A 105 7.58 -12.54 -4.72
CA THR A 105 6.40 -13.37 -4.99
C THR A 105 6.27 -13.63 -6.48
#